data_AF-A0AAP2FZ42-F1
#
_entry.id   AF-A0AAP2FZ42-F1
#
_cell.length_a   1.000
_cell.length_b   1.000
_cell.length_c   1.000
_cell.angle_alpha   90.00
_cell.angle_beta   90.00
_cell.angle_gamma   90.00
#
_symmetry.space_group_name_H-M   'P 1'
#
loop_
_entity.id
_entity.type
_entity.pdbx_description
1 polymer ?
#
loop_
_entity_poly.entity_id
_entity_poly.type
_entity_poly.pdbx_seq_one_letter_code
_entity_poly.pdbx_strand_id
1 'polypeptide(L)'
;MAAVDHHGNTAAEPRYLPEGFVLWWERADDLSVLLDALLADPVWSARIDRRRIGAAGFSLGGHTVMSLAGARTDLARHAAYCRPRAEVAGCRPPPEAATLGEDLHERLRPGAGAEAATVRGSRIRAGADRRDRRIRAVYAMAPALTPAFAPASLRGIDLPLRAVVGTDDDQAPVHAQVAPAIMAIPEAELEIVEDVGHYAFLARCTWRGRLMASPLCRDGGRGREALHRMVADDAAAFFDRALSSAGAGAAQP
;
A
#
# COMPACT_ATOMS: atom_id res chain seq x y z
N MET A 1 7.96 7.47 -13.64
CA MET A 1 7.28 6.61 -12.66
C MET A 1 6.74 5.40 -13.41
N ALA A 2 6.60 4.26 -12.73
CA ALA A 2 5.94 3.06 -13.25
C ALA A 2 4.94 2.57 -12.21
N ALA A 3 3.88 1.88 -12.67
CA ALA A 3 2.84 1.32 -11.82
C ALA A 3 2.48 -0.09 -12.33
N VAL A 4 1.84 -0.88 -11.47
CA VAL A 4 1.48 -2.27 -11.73
C VAL A 4 -0.02 -2.46 -11.58
N ASP A 5 -0.58 -3.28 -12.46
CA ASP A 5 -1.89 -3.90 -12.28
C ASP A 5 -1.70 -5.19 -11.49
N HIS A 6 -2.26 -5.25 -10.27
CA HIS A 6 -2.18 -6.44 -9.43
C HIS A 6 -3.19 -7.49 -9.89
N HIS A 7 -2.69 -8.68 -10.20
CA HIS A 7 -3.53 -9.77 -10.72
C HIS A 7 -4.69 -10.08 -9.76
N GLY A 8 -5.89 -10.24 -10.31
CA GLY A 8 -7.11 -10.51 -9.53
C GLY A 8 -7.68 -9.32 -8.76
N ASN A 9 -6.96 -8.19 -8.68
CA ASN A 9 -7.39 -6.95 -8.03
C ASN A 9 -7.07 -5.71 -8.88
N THR A 10 -7.48 -5.73 -10.15
CA THR A 10 -7.37 -4.61 -11.09
C THR A 10 -8.60 -4.50 -11.97
N ALA A 11 -8.93 -3.27 -12.40
CA ALA A 11 -9.97 -3.02 -13.40
C ALA A 11 -9.53 -3.37 -14.84
N ALA A 12 -8.25 -3.68 -15.06
CA ALA A 12 -7.73 -4.13 -16.36
C ALA A 12 -8.15 -5.57 -16.69
N GLU A 13 -8.59 -6.34 -15.69
CA GLU A 13 -9.02 -7.73 -15.85
C GLU A 13 -10.54 -7.83 -15.95
N PRO A 14 -11.08 -8.84 -16.68
CA PRO A 14 -12.52 -8.96 -16.91
C PRO A 14 -13.31 -9.33 -15.64
N ARG A 15 -12.62 -9.82 -14.60
CA ARG A 15 -13.22 -10.19 -13.32
C ARG A 15 -12.20 -10.07 -12.20
N TYR A 16 -12.70 -9.77 -11.01
CA TYR A 16 -11.95 -9.89 -9.78
C TYR A 16 -11.75 -11.36 -9.38
N LEU A 17 -10.61 -11.65 -8.75
CA LEU A 17 -10.33 -12.94 -8.11
C LEU A 17 -10.26 -12.75 -6.59
N PRO A 18 -10.92 -13.59 -5.79
CA PRO A 18 -10.86 -13.51 -4.33
C PRO A 18 -9.43 -13.40 -3.78
N GLU A 19 -8.49 -14.12 -4.36
CA GLU A 19 -7.07 -14.15 -3.97
C GLU A 19 -6.45 -12.75 -3.96
N GLY A 20 -6.78 -11.91 -4.96
CA GLY A 20 -6.26 -10.55 -5.08
C GLY A 20 -6.67 -9.64 -3.92
N PHE A 21 -7.70 -10.02 -3.14
CA PHE A 21 -8.17 -9.28 -1.96
C PHE A 21 -7.65 -9.87 -0.64
N VAL A 22 -7.24 -11.14 -0.61
CA VAL A 22 -6.84 -11.83 0.64
C VAL A 22 -5.34 -12.11 0.74
N LEU A 23 -4.59 -12.00 -0.35
CA LEU A 23 -3.14 -12.19 -0.41
C LEU A 23 -2.42 -10.86 -0.63
N TRP A 24 -2.93 -9.77 -0.05
CA TRP A 24 -2.45 -8.41 -0.35
C TRP A 24 -0.97 -8.17 -0.05
N TRP A 25 -0.31 -9.02 0.76
CA TRP A 25 1.13 -8.96 0.97
C TRP A 25 1.93 -9.26 -0.30
N GLU A 26 1.39 -10.02 -1.25
CA GLU A 26 2.03 -10.36 -2.52
C GLU A 26 2.19 -9.13 -3.44
N ARG A 27 1.42 -8.06 -3.20
CA ARG A 27 1.54 -6.81 -3.97
C ARG A 27 2.94 -6.21 -3.91
N ALA A 28 3.71 -6.48 -2.85
CA ALA A 28 5.09 -6.00 -2.75
C ALA A 28 6.03 -6.83 -3.65
N ASP A 29 5.73 -8.12 -3.83
CA ASP A 29 6.44 -9.00 -4.75
C ASP A 29 6.18 -8.53 -6.20
N ASP A 30 4.95 -8.13 -6.54
CA ASP A 30 4.60 -7.57 -7.86
C ASP A 30 5.42 -6.31 -8.20
N LEU A 31 5.59 -5.39 -7.25
CA LEU A 31 6.42 -4.20 -7.45
C LEU A 31 7.90 -4.54 -7.62
N SER A 32 8.40 -5.56 -6.91
CA SER A 32 9.78 -6.02 -7.03
C SER A 32 10.04 -6.65 -8.41
N VAL A 33 9.07 -7.43 -8.91
CA VAL A 33 9.09 -8.02 -10.26
C VAL A 33 9.03 -6.94 -11.34
N LEU A 34 8.16 -5.94 -11.20
CA LEU A 34 8.14 -4.78 -12.09
C LEU A 34 9.51 -4.09 -12.13
N LEU A 35 10.12 -3.89 -10.95
CA LEU A 35 11.42 -3.25 -10.88
C LEU A 35 12.53 -4.11 -11.51
N ASP A 36 12.50 -5.43 -11.33
CA ASP A 36 13.40 -6.35 -12.06
C ASP A 36 13.26 -6.19 -13.57
N ALA A 37 12.03 -6.20 -14.09
CA ALA A 37 11.76 -6.07 -15.52
C ALA A 37 12.27 -4.72 -16.07
N LEU A 38 12.00 -3.61 -15.40
CA LEU A 38 12.46 -2.28 -15.81
C LEU A 38 13.99 -2.14 -15.78
N LEU A 39 14.65 -2.79 -14.82
CA LEU A 39 16.10 -2.74 -14.68
C LEU A 39 16.85 -3.71 -15.62
N ALA A 40 16.15 -4.70 -16.18
CA ALA A 40 16.66 -5.61 -17.20
C ALA A 40 16.37 -5.14 -18.62
N ASP A 41 15.35 -4.31 -18.81
CA ASP A 41 14.98 -3.75 -20.12
C ASP A 41 16.02 -2.71 -20.60
N PRO A 42 16.65 -2.87 -21.78
CA PRO A 42 17.69 -1.94 -22.26
C PRO A 42 17.24 -0.50 -22.47
N VAL A 43 15.96 -0.28 -22.77
CA VAL A 43 15.37 1.05 -22.97
C VAL A 43 15.18 1.72 -21.61
N TRP A 44 14.63 1.01 -20.63
CA TRP A 44 14.34 1.59 -19.32
C TRP A 44 15.56 1.66 -18.39
N SER A 45 16.40 0.63 -18.37
CA SER A 45 17.56 0.55 -17.48
C SER A 45 18.53 1.71 -17.68
N ALA A 46 18.72 2.17 -18.93
CA ALA A 46 19.56 3.32 -19.27
C ALA A 46 19.02 4.66 -18.77
N ARG A 47 17.73 4.72 -18.38
CA ARG A 47 17.03 5.93 -17.91
C ARG A 47 16.75 5.92 -16.40
N ILE A 48 17.12 4.85 -15.70
CA ILE A 48 16.86 4.68 -14.27
C ILE A 48 18.18 4.74 -13.52
N ASP A 49 18.33 5.73 -12.64
CA ASP A 49 19.40 5.75 -11.67
C ASP A 49 19.11 4.72 -10.57
N ARG A 50 19.83 3.59 -10.61
CA ARG A 50 19.66 2.46 -9.67
C ARG A 50 19.91 2.84 -8.20
N ARG A 51 20.54 3.98 -7.94
CA ARG A 51 20.81 4.47 -6.59
C ARG A 51 19.70 5.36 -6.04
N ARG A 52 18.78 5.82 -6.91
CA ARG A 52 17.72 6.79 -6.58
C ARG A 52 16.35 6.24 -6.93
N ILE A 53 15.98 5.12 -6.31
CA ILE A 53 14.66 4.50 -6.51
C ILE A 53 13.84 4.67 -5.22
N GLY A 54 12.72 5.36 -5.32
CA GLY A 54 11.70 5.45 -4.26
C GLY A 54 10.41 4.73 -4.67
N ALA A 55 9.55 4.44 -3.69
CA ALA A 55 8.24 3.85 -3.94
C ALA A 55 7.15 4.70 -3.28
N ALA A 56 6.03 4.88 -3.97
CA ALA A 56 4.87 5.58 -3.44
C ALA A 56 3.60 4.75 -3.66
N GLY A 57 2.64 4.84 -2.74
CA GLY A 57 1.41 4.06 -2.83
C GLY A 57 0.28 4.66 -2.01
N PHE A 58 -0.95 4.52 -2.52
CA PHE A 58 -2.18 4.96 -1.86
C PHE A 58 -2.96 3.77 -1.29
N SER A 59 -3.56 3.93 -0.11
CA SER A 59 -4.44 2.92 0.51
C SER A 59 -3.71 1.58 0.71
N LEU A 60 -4.20 0.50 0.12
CA LEU A 60 -3.51 -0.80 0.11
C LEU A 60 -2.14 -0.73 -0.63
N GLY A 61 -1.98 0.20 -1.57
CA GLY A 61 -0.68 0.55 -2.13
C GLY A 61 0.27 1.17 -1.09
N GLY A 62 -0.26 1.92 -0.12
CA GLY A 62 0.49 2.43 1.04
C GLY A 62 1.04 1.29 1.90
N HIS A 63 0.20 0.29 2.23
CA HIS A 63 0.64 -0.96 2.88
C HIS A 63 1.73 -1.66 2.06
N THR A 64 1.55 -1.70 0.74
CA THR A 64 2.47 -2.37 -0.18
C THR A 64 3.85 -1.74 -0.13
N VAL A 65 3.95 -0.41 -0.24
CA VAL A 65 5.25 0.28 -0.19
C VAL A 65 5.88 0.26 1.20
N MET A 66 5.08 0.24 2.27
CA MET A 66 5.59 -0.03 3.62
C MET A 66 6.17 -1.44 3.74
N SER A 67 5.58 -2.42 3.06
CA SER A 67 6.11 -3.79 3.01
C SER A 67 7.45 -3.87 2.28
N LEU A 68 7.60 -3.11 1.18
CA LEU A 68 8.89 -2.92 0.49
C LEU A 68 9.96 -2.27 1.38
N ALA A 69 9.56 -1.47 2.37
CA ALA A 69 10.46 -0.90 3.38
C ALA A 69 10.82 -1.87 4.52
N GLY A 70 10.19 -3.05 4.58
CA GLY A 70 10.44 -4.09 5.58
C GLY A 70 9.32 -4.28 6.61
N ALA A 71 8.18 -3.60 6.46
CA ALA A 71 7.00 -3.90 7.27
C ALA A 71 6.47 -5.30 6.94
N ARG A 72 6.27 -6.15 7.95
CA ARG A 72 5.86 -7.55 7.75
C ARG A 72 4.42 -7.76 8.20
N THR A 73 3.63 -8.42 7.35
CA THR A 73 2.22 -8.71 7.63
C THR A 73 2.11 -9.84 8.65
N ASP A 74 1.32 -9.64 9.70
CA ASP A 74 0.98 -10.61 10.73
C ASP A 74 -0.54 -10.87 10.69
N LEU A 75 -0.91 -12.00 10.09
CA LEU A 75 -2.32 -12.38 9.94
C LEU A 75 -3.00 -12.68 11.27
N ALA A 76 -2.28 -13.20 12.27
CA ALA A 76 -2.84 -13.45 13.58
C ALA A 76 -3.15 -12.14 14.29
N ARG A 77 -2.26 -11.15 14.18
CA ARG A 77 -2.48 -9.80 14.68
C ARG A 77 -3.64 -9.11 13.98
N HIS A 78 -3.71 -9.18 12.66
CA HIS A 78 -4.82 -8.62 11.89
C HIS A 78 -6.16 -9.22 12.35
N ALA A 79 -6.23 -10.55 12.48
CA ALA A 79 -7.43 -11.22 12.99
C ALA A 79 -7.79 -10.80 14.42
N ALA A 80 -6.80 -10.62 15.30
CA ALA A 80 -7.02 -10.15 16.67
C ALA A 80 -7.51 -8.69 16.72
N TYR A 81 -7.00 -7.83 15.83
CA TYR A 81 -7.46 -6.45 15.69
C TYR A 81 -8.92 -6.37 15.25
N CYS A 82 -9.28 -7.18 14.26
CA CYS A 82 -10.60 -7.18 13.63
C CYS A 82 -11.70 -7.92 14.41
N ARG A 83 -11.35 -8.91 15.25
CA ARG A 83 -12.36 -9.70 16.00
C ARG A 83 -13.35 -8.84 16.81
N PRO A 84 -12.93 -7.81 17.57
CA PRO A 84 -13.87 -6.92 18.26
C PRO A 84 -14.28 -5.68 17.45
N ARG A 85 -13.92 -5.59 16.16
CA ARG A 85 -14.02 -4.38 15.30
C ARG A 85 -14.47 -4.74 13.88
N ALA A 86 -15.46 -5.61 13.76
CA ALA A 86 -15.90 -6.12 12.45
C ALA A 86 -16.46 -5.01 11.54
N GLU A 87 -16.92 -3.91 12.14
CA GLU A 87 -17.44 -2.71 11.49
C GLU A 87 -16.35 -1.73 11.01
N VAL A 88 -15.12 -1.86 11.50
CA VAL A 88 -14.02 -0.96 11.12
C VAL A 88 -13.56 -1.30 9.70
N ALA A 89 -13.35 -0.26 8.88
CA ALA A 89 -12.84 -0.43 7.53
C ALA A 89 -11.48 -1.17 7.52
N GLY A 90 -11.33 -2.08 6.56
CA GLY A 90 -10.21 -3.03 6.51
C GLY A 90 -10.42 -4.32 7.32
N CYS A 91 -11.46 -4.40 8.16
CA CYS A 91 -11.89 -5.64 8.81
C CYS A 91 -13.10 -6.30 8.14
N ARG A 92 -13.80 -5.56 7.27
CA ARG A 92 -14.87 -6.04 6.41
C ARG A 92 -14.37 -6.23 4.98
N PRO A 93 -14.76 -7.30 4.27
CA PRO A 93 -14.54 -7.39 2.83
C PRO A 93 -15.20 -6.21 2.09
N PRO A 94 -14.55 -5.66 1.03
CA PRO A 94 -15.17 -4.62 0.21
C PRO A 94 -16.42 -5.17 -0.52
N PRO A 95 -17.37 -4.31 -0.93
CA PRO A 95 -18.60 -4.75 -1.60
C PRO A 95 -18.37 -5.66 -2.82
N GLU A 96 -17.32 -5.40 -3.59
CA GLU A 96 -16.90 -6.17 -4.77
C GLU A 96 -16.40 -7.57 -4.42
N ALA A 97 -16.09 -7.81 -3.15
CA ALA A 97 -15.68 -9.08 -2.58
C ALA A 97 -16.54 -9.43 -1.35
N ALA A 98 -17.84 -9.11 -1.36
CA ALA A 98 -18.71 -9.32 -0.19
C ALA A 98 -18.76 -10.79 0.27
N THR A 99 -18.59 -11.75 -0.65
CA THR A 99 -18.54 -13.21 -0.41
C THR A 99 -17.14 -13.73 -0.11
N LEU A 100 -16.13 -12.87 0.06
CA LEU A 100 -14.73 -13.26 0.16
C LEU A 100 -14.43 -14.31 1.23
N GLY A 101 -15.14 -14.26 2.36
CA GLY A 101 -15.00 -15.25 3.43
C GLY A 101 -15.50 -16.65 3.03
N GLU A 102 -16.61 -16.71 2.30
CA GLU A 102 -17.21 -17.95 1.79
C GLU A 102 -16.39 -18.50 0.62
N ASP A 103 -16.02 -17.64 -0.33
CA ASP A 103 -15.19 -18.00 -1.49
C ASP A 103 -13.82 -18.51 -1.07
N LEU A 104 -13.19 -17.87 -0.08
CA LEU A 104 -11.91 -18.31 0.45
C LEU A 104 -12.03 -19.62 1.22
N HIS A 105 -13.10 -19.80 2.01
CA HIS A 105 -13.35 -21.05 2.73
C HIS A 105 -13.51 -22.23 1.77
N GLU A 106 -14.35 -22.04 0.74
CA GLU A 106 -14.60 -23.03 -0.30
C GLU A 106 -13.34 -23.36 -1.10
N ARG A 107 -12.51 -22.37 -1.42
CA ARG A 107 -11.24 -22.57 -2.11
C ARG A 107 -10.16 -23.21 -1.25
N LEU A 108 -10.18 -23.00 0.06
CA LEU A 108 -9.19 -23.56 1.00
C LEU A 108 -9.63 -24.87 1.67
N ARG A 109 -10.81 -25.39 1.35
CA ARG A 109 -11.34 -26.62 1.95
C ARG A 109 -10.36 -27.79 1.81
N PRO A 110 -10.24 -28.67 2.81
CA PRO A 110 -9.42 -29.88 2.69
C PRO A 110 -9.78 -30.67 1.43
N GLY A 111 -8.79 -31.01 0.60
CA GLY A 111 -9.00 -31.70 -0.68
C GLY A 111 -9.28 -30.80 -1.89
N ALA A 112 -9.34 -29.47 -1.72
CA ALA A 112 -9.25 -28.55 -2.86
C ALA A 112 -7.87 -28.66 -3.54
N GLY A 113 -7.85 -28.62 -4.87
CA GLY A 113 -6.68 -28.95 -5.71
C GLY A 113 -5.49 -27.99 -5.60
N ALA A 114 -4.61 -28.00 -6.60
CA ALA A 114 -3.33 -27.28 -6.57
C ALA A 114 -3.44 -25.77 -6.26
N GLU A 115 -4.51 -25.11 -6.72
CA GLU A 115 -4.79 -23.68 -6.46
C GLU A 115 -4.94 -23.39 -4.94
N ALA A 116 -5.63 -24.26 -4.22
CA ALA A 116 -5.79 -24.16 -2.77
C ALA A 116 -4.46 -24.31 -2.02
N ALA A 117 -3.58 -25.18 -2.52
CA ALA A 117 -2.25 -25.38 -1.97
C ALA A 117 -1.38 -24.12 -2.18
N THR A 118 -1.48 -23.46 -3.34
CA THR A 118 -0.80 -22.18 -3.61
C THR A 118 -1.26 -21.08 -2.65
N VAL A 119 -2.58 -20.88 -2.53
CA VAL A 119 -3.15 -19.88 -1.61
C VAL A 119 -2.73 -20.17 -0.17
N ARG A 120 -2.80 -21.42 0.29
CA ARG A 120 -2.34 -21.83 1.63
C ARG A 120 -0.84 -21.56 1.82
N GLY A 121 -0.02 -21.88 0.82
CA GLY A 121 1.41 -21.62 0.83
C GLY A 121 1.72 -20.12 0.93
N SER A 122 0.98 -19.28 0.21
CA SER A 122 1.10 -17.82 0.32
C SER A 122 0.76 -17.31 1.72
N ARG A 123 -0.36 -17.79 2.30
CA ARG A 123 -0.78 -17.41 3.67
C ARG A 123 0.27 -17.77 4.73
N ILE A 124 0.94 -18.91 4.58
CA ILE A 124 2.06 -19.29 5.47
C ILE A 124 3.21 -18.27 5.37
N ARG A 125 3.44 -17.70 4.18
CA ARG A 125 4.48 -16.70 3.89
C ARG A 125 3.98 -15.25 3.99
N ALA A 126 2.81 -14.98 4.57
CA ALA A 126 2.28 -13.62 4.68
C ALA A 126 3.25 -12.68 5.42
N GLY A 127 3.93 -13.20 6.46
CA GLY A 127 4.94 -12.47 7.22
C GLY A 127 6.37 -12.57 6.69
N ALA A 128 6.58 -13.09 5.48
CA ALA A 128 7.90 -13.12 4.87
C ALA A 128 8.45 -11.70 4.69
N ASP A 129 9.77 -11.58 4.75
CA ASP A 129 10.45 -10.31 4.50
C ASP A 129 10.38 -9.95 3.01
N ARG A 130 9.75 -8.82 2.73
CA ARG A 130 9.56 -8.28 1.37
C ARG A 130 10.33 -6.98 1.16
N ARG A 131 11.31 -6.70 2.03
CA ARG A 131 12.23 -5.58 1.89
C ARG A 131 12.95 -5.65 0.54
N ASP A 132 12.67 -4.71 -0.36
CA ASP A 132 13.45 -4.55 -1.58
C ASP A 132 14.58 -3.55 -1.31
N ARG A 133 15.82 -4.05 -1.25
CA ARG A 133 17.01 -3.23 -0.98
C ARG A 133 17.31 -2.20 -2.05
N ARG A 134 16.63 -2.19 -3.20
CA ARG A 134 16.75 -1.16 -4.23
C ARG A 134 15.91 0.07 -3.89
N ILE A 135 14.83 -0.10 -3.12
CA ILE A 135 14.00 1.00 -2.63
C ILE A 135 14.75 1.73 -1.51
N ARG A 136 14.88 3.05 -1.66
CA ARG A 136 15.63 3.93 -0.75
C ARG A 136 14.77 4.89 0.04
N ALA A 137 13.53 5.12 -0.37
CA ALA A 137 12.58 5.98 0.32
C ALA A 137 11.15 5.55 0.00
N VAL A 138 10.23 5.74 0.94
CA VAL A 138 8.81 5.37 0.78
C VAL A 138 7.89 6.54 1.10
N TYR A 139 6.90 6.76 0.24
CA TYR A 139 5.82 7.74 0.44
C TYR A 139 4.45 7.05 0.46
N ALA A 140 3.80 6.99 1.62
CA ALA A 140 2.55 6.28 1.83
C ALA A 140 1.36 7.24 1.98
N MET A 141 0.44 7.24 1.02
CA MET A 141 -0.79 8.02 1.09
C MET A 141 -1.90 7.17 1.72
N ALA A 142 -2.45 7.61 2.84
CA ALA A 142 -3.53 6.96 3.57
C ALA A 142 -3.36 5.42 3.68
N PRO A 143 -2.22 4.93 4.23
CA PRO A 143 -1.91 3.50 4.19
C PRO A 143 -2.99 2.69 4.93
N ALA A 144 -3.64 1.77 4.21
CA ALA A 144 -4.67 0.89 4.77
C ALA A 144 -4.05 -0.34 5.44
N LEU A 145 -4.84 -1.05 6.26
CA LEU A 145 -4.45 -2.32 6.90
C LEU A 145 -3.17 -2.26 7.75
N THR A 146 -2.72 -1.09 8.16
CA THR A 146 -1.52 -0.93 9.00
C THR A 146 -1.57 -1.65 10.34
N PRO A 147 -2.73 -1.92 10.99
CA PRO A 147 -2.77 -2.77 12.19
C PRO A 147 -2.32 -4.21 11.94
N ALA A 148 -2.31 -4.67 10.68
CA ALA A 148 -1.81 -5.98 10.30
C ALA A 148 -0.28 -6.08 10.37
N PHE A 149 0.47 -4.98 10.50
CA PHE A 149 1.93 -5.05 10.59
C PHE A 149 2.41 -5.54 11.96
N ALA A 150 3.42 -6.41 11.94
CA ALA A 150 4.15 -6.82 13.13
C ALA A 150 4.93 -5.61 13.71
N PRO A 151 4.71 -5.20 14.98
CA PRO A 151 5.34 -4.01 15.55
C PRO A 151 6.88 -4.02 15.51
N ALA A 152 7.50 -5.20 15.65
CA ALA A 152 8.95 -5.33 15.56
C ALA A 152 9.49 -5.04 14.15
N SER A 153 8.72 -5.34 13.11
CA SER A 153 9.11 -5.07 11.73
C SER A 153 9.07 -3.56 11.41
N LEU A 154 8.06 -2.84 11.91
CA LEU A 154 7.96 -1.38 11.77
C LEU A 154 9.15 -0.67 12.41
N ARG A 155 9.52 -1.08 13.63
CA ARG A 155 10.71 -0.55 14.31
C ARG A 155 12.04 -0.85 13.60
N GLY A 156 12.06 -1.89 12.77
CA GLY A 156 13.24 -2.29 11.99
C GLY A 156 13.36 -1.58 10.63
N ILE A 157 12.41 -0.71 10.27
CA ILE A 157 12.52 0.11 9.06
C ILE A 157 13.56 1.20 9.29
N ASP A 158 14.59 1.20 8.45
CA ASP A 158 15.79 2.05 8.51
C ASP A 158 15.97 2.90 7.23
N LEU A 159 14.88 3.13 6.48
CA LEU A 159 14.85 4.04 5.34
C LEU A 159 13.88 5.20 5.58
N PRO A 160 14.10 6.36 4.94
CA PRO A 160 13.17 7.47 4.99
C PRO A 160 11.76 7.06 4.56
N LEU A 161 10.79 7.32 5.43
CA LEU A 161 9.38 7.03 5.17
C LEU A 161 8.54 8.24 5.53
N ARG A 162 7.74 8.72 4.58
CA ARG A 162 6.77 9.78 4.81
C ARG A 162 5.37 9.27 4.52
N ALA A 163 4.42 9.61 5.37
CA ALA A 163 3.01 9.30 5.17
C ALA A 163 2.16 10.55 5.21
N VAL A 164 1.07 10.54 4.46
CA VAL A 164 0.04 11.59 4.48
C VAL A 164 -1.33 10.95 4.63
N VAL A 165 -2.18 11.46 5.52
CA VAL A 165 -3.53 10.94 5.76
C VAL A 165 -4.47 12.09 6.07
N GLY A 166 -5.76 11.95 5.75
CA GLY A 166 -6.77 12.95 6.07
C GLY A 166 -7.51 12.67 7.38
N THR A 167 -7.99 13.72 8.06
CA THR A 167 -8.73 13.56 9.33
C THR A 167 -10.09 12.86 9.16
N ASP A 168 -10.72 13.03 8.00
CA ASP A 168 -12.00 12.39 7.65
C ASP A 168 -11.82 11.03 6.95
N ASP A 169 -10.62 10.43 7.03
CA ASP A 169 -10.36 9.13 6.43
C ASP A 169 -11.12 8.02 7.16
N ASP A 170 -12.14 7.48 6.50
CA ASP A 170 -13.02 6.43 7.01
C ASP A 170 -12.56 5.01 6.64
N GLN A 171 -11.55 4.86 5.78
CA GLN A 171 -11.01 3.56 5.39
C GLN A 171 -9.72 3.20 6.12
N ALA A 172 -8.91 4.20 6.43
CA ALA A 172 -7.67 4.13 7.19
C ALA A 172 -7.67 5.18 8.32
N PRO A 173 -8.53 5.03 9.35
CA PRO A 173 -8.69 6.06 10.38
C PRO A 173 -7.38 6.44 11.07
N VAL A 174 -7.09 7.74 11.11
CA VAL A 174 -5.78 8.30 11.51
C VAL A 174 -5.33 7.76 12.86
N HIS A 175 -6.13 7.96 13.91
CA HIS A 175 -5.74 7.64 15.28
C HIS A 175 -5.80 6.14 15.60
N ALA A 176 -6.65 5.39 14.89
CA ALA A 176 -6.87 3.97 15.17
C ALA A 176 -5.97 3.04 14.34
N GLN A 177 -5.49 3.49 13.17
CA GLN A 177 -4.73 2.67 12.23
C GLN A 177 -3.41 3.33 11.81
N VAL A 178 -3.47 4.50 11.16
CA VAL A 178 -2.29 5.08 10.47
C VAL A 178 -1.25 5.59 11.47
N ALA A 179 -1.62 6.52 12.35
CA ALA A 179 -0.69 7.17 13.27
C ALA A 179 0.04 6.16 14.19
N PRO A 180 -0.62 5.15 14.80
CA PRO A 180 0.09 4.15 15.60
C PRO A 180 1.17 3.37 14.84
N ALA A 181 0.94 3.09 13.55
CA ALA A 181 1.90 2.35 12.74
C ALA A 181 3.06 3.23 12.27
N ILE A 182 2.78 4.46 11.82
CA ILE A 182 3.82 5.40 11.36
C ILE A 182 4.71 5.84 12.53
N MET A 183 4.13 6.17 13.69
CA MET A 183 4.89 6.57 14.88
C MET A 183 5.73 5.42 15.50
N ALA A 184 5.48 4.17 15.11
CA ALA A 184 6.31 3.04 15.52
C ALA A 184 7.62 2.92 14.71
N ILE A 185 7.78 3.72 13.65
CA ILE A 185 8.95 3.74 12.78
C ILE A 185 9.85 4.92 13.22
N PRO A 186 11.12 4.69 13.59
CA PRO A 186 11.95 5.69 14.28
C PRO A 186 12.11 7.05 13.57
N GLU A 187 12.15 7.07 12.25
CA GLU A 187 12.40 8.27 11.44
C GLU A 187 11.27 8.57 10.45
N ALA A 188 10.07 8.02 10.68
CA ALA A 188 8.96 8.28 9.80
C ALA A 188 8.32 9.65 10.07
N GLU A 189 7.95 10.32 8.98
CA GLU A 189 7.20 11.58 9.01
C GLU A 189 5.72 11.31 8.72
N LEU A 190 4.81 11.98 9.44
CA LEU A 190 3.37 11.88 9.23
C LEU A 190 2.75 13.28 9.06
N GLU A 191 2.15 13.50 7.90
CA GLU A 191 1.31 14.65 7.60
C GLU A 191 -0.16 14.28 7.81
N ILE A 192 -0.88 15.05 8.65
CA ILE A 192 -2.32 14.89 8.85
C ILE A 192 -3.01 16.11 8.25
N VAL A 193 -3.92 15.88 7.30
CA VAL A 193 -4.59 16.94 6.54
C VAL A 193 -6.05 17.03 6.97
N GLU A 194 -6.45 18.20 7.45
CA GLU A 194 -7.83 18.47 7.86
C GLU A 194 -8.83 18.37 6.68
N ASP A 195 -10.03 17.89 6.99
CA ASP A 195 -11.19 17.79 6.09
C ASP A 195 -10.92 16.97 4.80
N VAL A 196 -10.08 15.93 4.90
CA VAL A 196 -9.72 15.05 3.78
C VAL A 196 -10.20 13.62 4.06
N GLY A 197 -11.08 13.12 3.20
CA GLY A 197 -11.51 11.71 3.23
C GLY A 197 -10.60 10.80 2.41
N HIS A 198 -10.75 9.48 2.60
CA HIS A 198 -9.87 8.47 2.00
C HIS A 198 -9.76 8.56 0.47
N TYR A 199 -10.90 8.69 -0.21
CA TYR A 199 -10.94 8.67 -1.68
C TYR A 199 -10.55 10.00 -2.32
N ALA A 200 -10.24 11.04 -1.54
CA ALA A 200 -9.75 12.31 -2.07
C ALA A 200 -8.37 12.19 -2.72
N PHE A 201 -7.59 11.15 -2.39
CA PHE A 201 -6.31 10.85 -3.05
C PHE A 201 -6.46 10.19 -4.43
N LEU A 202 -7.66 9.72 -4.80
CA LEU A 202 -7.91 9.18 -6.14
C LEU A 202 -7.96 10.28 -7.20
N ALA A 203 -7.79 9.89 -8.46
CA ALA A 203 -7.90 10.77 -9.61
C ALA A 203 -9.17 11.62 -9.58
N ARG A 204 -9.11 12.82 -10.17
CA ARG A 204 -10.25 13.73 -10.23
C ARG A 204 -11.46 13.10 -10.91
N CYS A 205 -12.62 13.21 -10.29
CA CYS A 205 -13.84 12.69 -10.87
C CYS A 205 -14.32 13.54 -12.05
N THR A 206 -14.51 12.88 -13.19
CA THR A 206 -15.28 13.42 -14.32
C THR A 206 -16.76 13.54 -13.93
N TRP A 207 -17.56 14.22 -14.76
CA TRP A 207 -19.01 14.29 -14.56
C TRP A 207 -19.64 12.88 -14.48
N ARG A 208 -19.16 11.93 -15.31
CA ARG A 208 -19.59 10.52 -15.28
C ARG A 208 -19.23 9.85 -13.96
N GLY A 209 -18.01 10.09 -13.46
CA GLY A 209 -17.57 9.57 -12.17
C GLY A 209 -18.46 10.05 -11.02
N ARG A 210 -18.82 11.34 -11.00
CA ARG A 210 -19.72 11.90 -9.97
C ARG A 210 -21.11 11.26 -10.00
N LEU A 211 -21.60 10.88 -11.18
CA LEU A 211 -22.89 10.22 -11.35
C LEU A 211 -22.85 8.74 -10.99
N MET A 212 -21.85 8.01 -11.49
CA MET A 212 -21.80 6.53 -11.40
C MET A 212 -21.05 6.02 -10.17
N ALA A 213 -20.14 6.80 -9.62
CA ALA A 213 -19.28 6.45 -8.50
C ALA A 213 -19.27 7.57 -7.44
N SER A 214 -20.45 8.15 -7.19
CA SER A 214 -20.64 9.27 -6.26
C SER A 214 -19.89 9.11 -4.93
N PRO A 215 -19.89 7.94 -4.25
CA PRO A 215 -19.14 7.76 -3.00
C PRO A 215 -17.63 7.99 -3.13
N LEU A 216 -17.02 7.61 -4.25
CA LEU A 216 -15.58 7.83 -4.53
C LEU A 216 -15.26 9.28 -4.90
N CYS A 217 -16.29 10.08 -5.17
CA CYS A 217 -16.19 11.45 -5.66
C CYS A 217 -16.61 12.51 -4.63
N ARG A 218 -16.94 12.08 -3.41
CA ARG A 218 -17.19 13.01 -2.30
C ARG A 218 -15.83 13.47 -1.77
N ASP A 219 -15.52 14.70 -2.11
CA ASP A 219 -14.37 15.42 -1.60
C ASP A 219 -14.80 16.23 -0.38
N GLY A 220 -14.04 16.13 0.72
CA GLY A 220 -14.19 17.03 1.87
C GLY A 220 -13.74 18.47 1.56
N GLY A 221 -13.42 19.23 2.60
CA GLY A 221 -13.32 20.70 2.58
C GLY A 221 -12.32 21.30 1.57
N ARG A 222 -11.06 20.83 1.53
CA ARG A 222 -9.96 21.49 0.80
C ARG A 222 -10.05 21.42 -0.73
N GLY A 223 -10.93 20.56 -1.27
CA GLY A 223 -11.05 20.30 -2.71
C GLY A 223 -9.90 19.46 -3.27
N ARG A 224 -10.24 18.41 -4.02
CA ARG A 224 -9.31 17.37 -4.51
C ARG A 224 -8.10 17.91 -5.28
N GLU A 225 -8.28 18.95 -6.08
CA GLU A 225 -7.19 19.53 -6.88
C GLU A 225 -6.14 20.25 -6.03
N ALA A 226 -6.55 20.94 -4.97
CA ALA A 226 -5.61 21.58 -4.05
C ALA A 226 -4.87 20.53 -3.21
N LEU A 227 -5.59 19.49 -2.76
CA LEU A 227 -4.98 18.34 -2.08
C LEU A 227 -3.92 17.66 -2.97
N HIS A 228 -4.23 17.36 -4.23
CA HIS A 228 -3.30 16.69 -5.14
C HIS A 228 -2.04 17.50 -5.39
N ARG A 229 -2.15 18.83 -5.54
CA ARG A 229 -0.97 19.70 -5.66
C ARG A 229 -0.10 19.66 -4.42
N MET A 230 -0.72 19.83 -3.24
CA MET A 230 -0.01 19.76 -1.96
C MET A 230 0.72 18.43 -1.77
N VAL A 231 0.04 17.29 -2.02
CA VAL A 231 0.65 15.94 -1.88
C VAL A 231 1.75 15.73 -2.91
N ALA A 232 1.58 16.20 -4.15
CA ALA A 232 2.60 16.06 -5.19
C ALA A 232 3.86 16.87 -4.86
N ASP A 233 3.70 18.12 -4.41
CA ASP A 233 4.81 18.99 -3.99
C ASP A 233 5.54 18.41 -2.77
N ASP A 234 4.78 17.91 -1.80
CA ASP A 234 5.29 17.26 -0.61
C ASP A 234 6.08 15.97 -0.92
N ALA A 235 5.53 15.10 -1.78
CA ALA A 235 6.19 13.88 -2.21
C ALA A 235 7.46 14.17 -3.02
N ALA A 236 7.42 15.14 -3.94
CA ALA A 236 8.59 15.56 -4.72
C ALA A 236 9.71 16.08 -3.79
N ALA A 237 9.37 17.00 -2.88
CA ALA A 237 10.33 17.53 -1.92
C ALA A 237 10.91 16.43 -1.01
N PHE A 238 10.09 15.47 -0.58
CA PHE A 238 10.54 14.33 0.21
C PHE A 238 11.53 13.45 -0.57
N PHE A 239 11.18 13.02 -1.78
CA PHE A 239 12.05 12.17 -2.59
C PHE A 239 13.35 12.87 -2.99
N ASP A 240 13.29 14.17 -3.30
CA ASP A 240 14.50 14.95 -3.61
C ASP A 240 15.47 14.95 -2.43
N ARG A 241 14.99 15.13 -1.20
CA ARG A 241 15.84 15.05 0.01
C ARG A 241 16.34 13.63 0.25
N ALA A 242 15.44 12.65 0.28
CA ALA A 242 15.72 11.28 0.69
C ALA A 242 16.60 10.52 -0.31
N LEU A 243 16.47 10.79 -1.61
CA LEU A 243 17.22 10.10 -2.65
C LEU A 243 18.54 10.82 -3.03
N SER A 244 18.68 12.10 -2.69
CA SER A 244 19.95 12.82 -2.87
C SER A 244 21.00 12.43 -1.83
N SER A 245 20.60 12.19 -0.58
CA SER A 245 21.51 11.79 0.51
C SER A 245 22.08 10.36 0.32
N ALA A 246 21.31 9.46 -0.30
CA ALA A 246 21.75 8.09 -0.63
C ALA A 246 22.89 8.04 -1.68
N GLY A 247 23.13 9.13 -2.41
CA GLY A 247 24.24 9.28 -3.34
C GLY A 247 25.60 9.53 -2.67
N ALA A 248 25.61 10.21 -1.53
CA ALA A 248 26.85 10.70 -0.91
C ALA A 248 27.64 9.63 -0.14
N GLY A 249 27.00 8.54 0.30
CA GLY A 249 27.62 7.52 1.17
C GLY A 249 28.40 6.40 0.47
N ALA A 250 28.48 6.36 -0.87
CA ALA A 250 29.24 5.31 -1.58
C ALA A 250 30.23 5.87 -2.61
N ALA A 251 30.78 7.05 -2.30
CA ALA A 251 31.93 7.63 -2.98
C ALA A 251 33.06 7.83 -1.95
N GLN A 252 33.62 6.74 -1.44
CA GLN A 252 34.97 6.73 -0.89
C GLN A 252 35.68 5.45 -1.37
N PRO A 253 36.97 5.57 -1.74
CA PRO A 253 37.69 4.61 -2.60
C PRO A 253 37.97 3.26 -1.94
#